data_AF-A0A7K0A3H7-F1
#
_entry.id   AF-A0A7K0A3H7-F1
#
_cell.length_a   1.000
_cell.length_b   1.000
_cell.length_c   1.000
_cell.angle_alpha   90.00
_cell.angle_beta   90.00
_cell.angle_gamma   90.00
#
_symmetry.space_group_name_H-M   'P 1'
#
loop_
_entity.id
_entity.type
_entity.pdbx_description
1 polymer ?
#
loop_
_entity_poly.entity_id
_entity_poly.type
_entity_poly.pdbx_seq_one_letter_code
_entity_poly.pdbx_strand_id
1 'polypeptide(L)'
;MARIQHPLALHADAAETWRFISDNVLRSGVVDQSVKDLCFRYISDPDAIDIVTFDGRERAALEWANAIIRDAGAAGDDLWERLHSFFSEKELVDLGCAIGFELGRQHFLRTFGVAP
;
A
#
# COMPACT_ATOMS: atom_id res chain seq x y z
N MET A 1 30.24 4.51 9.21
CA MET A 1 29.30 3.39 9.44
C MET A 1 28.89 2.86 8.07
N ALA A 2 29.05 1.56 7.78
CA ALA A 2 28.72 1.02 6.47
C ALA A 2 27.20 1.07 6.24
N ARG A 3 26.76 1.78 5.19
CA ARG A 3 25.35 1.88 4.80
C ARG A 3 25.04 0.67 3.93
N ILE A 4 24.06 -0.15 4.28
CA ILE A 4 23.65 -1.31 3.48
C ILE A 4 23.10 -0.79 2.14
N GLN A 5 23.79 -1.06 1.04
CA GLN A 5 23.40 -0.53 -0.29
C GLN A 5 22.44 -1.45 -1.05
N HIS A 6 22.51 -2.77 -0.80
CA HIS A 6 21.67 -3.76 -1.48
C HIS A 6 21.13 -4.80 -0.48
N PRO A 7 20.20 -4.42 0.41
CA PRO A 7 19.75 -5.28 1.51
C PRO A 7 19.17 -6.61 1.02
N LEU A 8 18.41 -6.61 -0.09
CA LEU A 8 17.84 -7.84 -0.66
C LEU A 8 18.89 -8.74 -1.32
N ALA A 9 20.04 -8.20 -1.74
CA ALA A 9 21.14 -9.03 -2.27
C ALA A 9 21.85 -9.83 -1.16
N LEU A 10 21.63 -9.46 0.11
CA LEU A 10 22.23 -10.11 1.28
C LEU A 10 21.36 -11.24 1.85
N HIS A 11 20.12 -11.42 1.36
CA HIS A 11 19.21 -12.47 1.81
C HIS A 11 18.34 -12.98 0.64
N ALA A 12 18.74 -14.11 0.05
CA ALA A 12 18.09 -14.67 -1.13
C ALA A 12 16.60 -14.97 -0.92
N ASP A 13 16.22 -15.63 0.18
CA ASP A 13 14.81 -15.96 0.42
C ASP A 13 13.95 -14.72 0.64
N ALA A 14 14.48 -13.66 1.25
CA ALA A 14 13.79 -12.38 1.38
C ALA A 14 13.59 -11.72 0.00
N ALA A 15 14.59 -11.79 -0.88
CA ALA A 15 14.48 -11.29 -2.24
C ALA A 15 13.48 -12.09 -3.10
N GLU A 16 13.46 -13.42 -2.95
CA GLU A 16 12.50 -14.30 -3.62
C GLU A 16 11.08 -14.05 -3.12
N THR A 17 10.90 -13.97 -1.80
CA THR A 17 9.61 -13.64 -1.17
C THR A 17 9.10 -12.28 -1.66
N TRP A 18 9.98 -11.27 -1.73
CA TRP A 18 9.61 -9.97 -2.28
C TRP A 18 9.17 -10.05 -3.74
N ARG A 19 9.88 -10.82 -4.57
CA ARG A 19 9.49 -11.04 -5.98
C ARG A 19 8.11 -11.68 -6.08
N PHE A 20 7.86 -12.71 -5.27
CA PHE A 20 6.56 -13.38 -5.22
C PHE A 20 5.44 -12.41 -4.84
N ILE A 21 5.61 -11.61 -3.78
CA ILE A 21 4.64 -10.61 -3.34
C ILE A 21 4.41 -9.55 -4.44
N SER A 22 5.49 -9.02 -5.02
CA SER A 22 5.43 -8.04 -6.10
C SER A 22 4.59 -8.56 -7.28
N ASP A 23 4.87 -9.78 -7.73
CA ASP A 23 4.25 -10.31 -8.95
C ASP A 23 2.81 -10.79 -8.74
N ASN A 24 2.47 -11.26 -7.53
CA ASN A 24 1.18 -11.90 -7.26
C ASN A 24 0.19 -11.04 -6.46
N VAL A 25 0.67 -10.03 -5.73
CA VAL A 25 -0.15 -9.18 -4.85
C VAL A 25 -0.08 -7.70 -5.27
N LEU A 26 1.11 -7.19 -5.60
CA LEU A 26 1.26 -5.76 -5.89
C LEU A 26 0.91 -5.40 -7.33
N ARG A 27 1.33 -6.25 -8.29
CA ARG A 27 1.15 -6.03 -9.75
C ARG A 27 0.09 -6.91 -10.37
N SER A 28 -0.53 -7.75 -9.56
CA SER A 28 -1.58 -8.69 -9.92
C SER A 28 -2.56 -8.75 -8.76
N GLY A 29 -3.77 -9.21 -9.02
CA GLY A 29 -4.82 -9.31 -8.01
C GLY A 29 -6.20 -9.17 -8.62
N VAL A 30 -7.18 -8.98 -7.76
CA VAL A 30 -8.58 -8.83 -8.16
C VAL A 30 -9.06 -7.40 -8.14
N VAL A 31 -8.50 -6.55 -7.27
CA VAL A 31 -8.83 -5.13 -7.28
C VAL A 31 -8.13 -4.49 -8.49
N ASP A 32 -8.81 -3.55 -9.12
CA ASP A 32 -8.25 -2.75 -10.21
C ASP A 32 -6.87 -2.19 -9.84
N GLN A 33 -5.86 -2.48 -10.67
CA GLN A 33 -4.48 -2.08 -10.45
C GLN A 33 -4.32 -0.55 -10.30
N SER A 34 -5.15 0.24 -10.97
CA SER A 34 -5.11 1.71 -10.85
C SER A 34 -5.36 2.21 -9.43
N VAL A 35 -6.17 1.50 -8.63
CA VAL A 35 -6.41 1.83 -7.22
C VAL A 35 -5.21 1.48 -6.36
N LYS A 36 -4.58 0.32 -6.61
CA LYS A 36 -3.32 -0.05 -5.94
C LYS A 36 -2.26 1.01 -6.23
N ASP A 37 -2.08 1.38 -7.49
CA ASP A 37 -1.09 2.37 -7.91
C ASP A 37 -1.36 3.76 -7.30
N LEU A 38 -2.63 4.16 -7.18
CA LEU A 38 -3.02 5.38 -6.47
C LEU A 38 -2.61 5.33 -4.99
N CYS A 39 -2.92 4.24 -4.28
CA CYS A 39 -2.53 4.06 -2.89
C CYS A 39 -1.00 3.98 -2.73
N PHE A 40 -0.28 3.36 -3.66
CA PHE A 40 1.18 3.29 -3.62
C PHE A 40 1.83 4.66 -3.78
N ARG A 41 1.30 5.51 -4.68
CA ARG A 41 1.72 6.91 -4.80
C ARG A 41 1.44 7.68 -3.51
N TYR A 42 0.27 7.48 -2.91
CA TYR A 42 -0.07 8.09 -1.62
C TYR A 42 0.90 7.67 -0.50
N ILE A 43 1.26 6.39 -0.40
CA ILE A 43 2.23 5.90 0.59
C ILE A 43 3.64 6.45 0.34
N SER A 44 3.99 6.67 -0.93
CA SER A 44 5.28 7.23 -1.34
C SER A 44 5.43 8.69 -0.90
N ASP A 45 4.39 9.48 -1.14
CA ASP A 45 4.34 10.90 -0.82
C ASP A 45 2.90 11.31 -0.42
N PRO A 46 2.53 11.17 0.87
CA PRO A 46 1.20 11.51 1.34
C PRO A 46 0.86 13.00 1.19
N ASP A 47 1.87 13.87 1.12
CA ASP A 47 1.69 15.32 1.05
C ASP A 47 1.44 15.78 -0.40
N ALA A 48 1.79 14.96 -1.39
CA ALA A 48 1.53 15.24 -2.81
C ALA A 48 0.09 14.94 -3.26
N ILE A 49 -0.71 14.28 -2.42
CA ILE A 49 -2.08 13.88 -2.75
C ILE A 49 -3.02 14.41 -1.68
N ASP A 50 -3.88 15.35 -2.07
CA ASP A 50 -5.01 15.77 -1.25
C ASP A 50 -6.19 14.82 -1.46
N ILE A 51 -6.49 14.00 -0.46
CA ILE A 51 -7.56 12.99 -0.52
C ILE A 51 -8.92 13.65 -0.84
N VAL A 52 -9.14 14.90 -0.43
CA VAL A 52 -10.45 15.55 -0.61
C VAL A 52 -10.75 15.90 -2.06
N THR A 53 -9.76 15.86 -2.97
CA THR A 53 -9.97 16.08 -4.41
C THR A 53 -10.52 14.85 -5.12
N PHE A 54 -10.53 13.70 -4.46
CA PHE A 54 -11.07 12.44 -4.98
C PHE A 54 -12.49 12.24 -4.48
N ASP A 55 -13.26 11.41 -5.20
CA ASP A 55 -14.58 10.96 -4.78
C ASP A 55 -14.74 9.45 -4.92
N GLY A 56 -15.92 8.96 -4.53
CA GLY A 56 -16.33 7.57 -4.68
C GLY A 56 -15.29 6.54 -4.25
N ARG A 57 -14.98 5.63 -5.18
CA ARG A 57 -14.11 4.46 -4.98
C ARG A 57 -12.66 4.85 -4.66
N GLU A 58 -12.13 5.87 -5.32
CA GLU A 58 -10.74 6.32 -5.14
C GLU A 58 -10.55 6.96 -3.77
N ARG A 59 -11.50 7.83 -3.37
CA ARG A 59 -11.47 8.46 -2.05
C ARG A 59 -11.54 7.43 -0.93
N ALA A 60 -12.44 6.44 -1.03
CA ALA A 60 -12.57 5.39 -0.02
C ALA A 60 -11.27 4.59 0.14
N ALA A 61 -10.60 4.25 -0.97
CA ALA A 61 -9.31 3.56 -0.95
C ALA A 61 -8.19 4.41 -0.32
N LEU A 62 -8.11 5.70 -0.65
CA LEU A 62 -7.12 6.63 -0.09
C LEU A 62 -7.33 6.87 1.41
N GLU A 63 -8.57 7.05 1.86
CA GLU A 63 -8.89 7.20 3.29
C GLU A 63 -8.53 5.93 4.06
N TRP A 64 -8.78 4.75 3.47
CA TRP A 64 -8.38 3.48 4.07
C TRP A 64 -6.86 3.29 4.10
N ALA A 65 -6.15 3.66 3.03
CA ALA A 65 -4.69 3.67 3.02
C ALA A 65 -4.14 4.61 4.11
N ASN A 66 -4.71 5.81 4.28
CA ASN A 66 -4.34 6.73 5.35
C ASN A 66 -4.58 6.15 6.75
N ALA A 67 -5.72 5.46 6.96
CA ALA A 67 -6.00 4.76 8.21
C ALA A 67 -4.92 3.68 8.50
N ILE A 68 -4.58 2.85 7.52
CA ILE A 68 -3.52 1.83 7.67
C ILE A 68 -2.16 2.44 8.03
N ILE A 69 -1.83 3.60 7.44
CA ILE A 69 -0.54 4.27 7.66
C ILE A 69 -0.46 4.96 9.03
N ARG A 70 -1.54 5.63 9.45
CA ARG A 70 -1.50 6.59 10.57
C ARG A 70 -2.22 6.12 11.81
N ASP A 71 -3.43 5.60 11.65
CA ASP A 71 -4.30 5.23 12.75
C ASP A 71 -5.37 4.24 12.27
N ALA A 72 -5.19 2.97 12.63
CA ALA A 72 -6.13 1.92 12.28
C ALA A 72 -7.53 2.18 12.86
N GLY A 73 -7.64 2.96 13.95
CA GLY A 73 -8.92 3.37 14.53
C GLY A 73 -9.75 4.29 13.64
N ALA A 74 -9.14 4.96 12.67
CA ALA A 74 -9.85 5.78 11.69
C ALA A 74 -10.66 4.95 10.68
N ALA A 75 -10.41 3.63 10.59
CA ALA A 75 -11.23 2.70 9.81
C ALA A 75 -12.50 2.29 10.60
N GLY A 76 -13.34 3.27 10.91
CA GLY A 76 -14.63 3.07 11.58
C GLY A 76 -15.74 2.61 10.61
N ASP A 77 -16.93 2.40 11.17
CA ASP A 77 -18.09 1.83 10.46
C ASP A 77 -18.44 2.61 9.19
N ASP A 78 -18.47 3.94 9.23
CA ASP A 78 -18.77 4.78 8.05
C ASP A 78 -17.76 4.59 6.89
N LEU A 79 -16.49 4.30 7.20
CA LEU A 79 -15.50 4.00 6.16
C LEU A 79 -15.70 2.57 5.64
N TRP A 80 -15.96 1.61 6.53
CA TRP A 80 -16.25 0.22 6.14
C TRP A 80 -17.49 0.11 5.26
N GLU A 81 -18.57 0.81 5.57
CA GLU A 81 -19.78 0.83 4.73
C GLU A 81 -19.48 1.34 3.32
N ARG A 82 -18.72 2.43 3.20
CA ARG A 82 -18.31 2.97 1.90
C ARG A 82 -17.38 2.02 1.16
N LEU A 83 -16.41 1.41 1.84
CA LEU A 83 -15.53 0.40 1.27
C LEU A 83 -16.34 -0.77 0.70
N HIS A 84 -17.29 -1.33 1.45
CA HIS A 84 -18.16 -2.40 0.98
C HIS A 84 -19.12 -1.97 -0.15
N SER A 85 -19.44 -0.68 -0.26
CA SER A 85 -20.22 -0.18 -1.40
C SER A 85 -19.46 -0.15 -2.73
N PHE A 86 -18.11 -0.09 -2.68
CA PHE A 86 -17.25 0.02 -3.87
C PHE A 86 -16.41 -1.23 -4.16
N PHE A 87 -16.18 -2.08 -3.16
CA PHE A 87 -15.29 -3.22 -3.24
C PHE A 87 -15.93 -4.47 -2.64
N SER A 88 -15.72 -5.61 -3.29
CA SER A 88 -15.99 -6.91 -2.69
C SER A 88 -15.00 -7.22 -1.57
N GLU A 89 -15.33 -8.15 -0.67
CA GLU A 89 -14.42 -8.57 0.40
C GLU A 89 -13.07 -9.09 -0.15
N LYS A 90 -13.10 -9.78 -1.29
CA LYS A 90 -11.89 -10.28 -1.95
C LYS A 90 -10.99 -9.12 -2.42
N GLU A 91 -11.58 -8.05 -2.96
CA GLU A 91 -10.86 -6.84 -3.34
C GLU A 91 -10.32 -6.07 -2.14
N LEU A 92 -11.07 -6.01 -1.04
CA LEU A 92 -10.61 -5.37 0.18
C LEU A 92 -9.40 -6.11 0.76
N VAL A 93 -9.44 -7.44 0.84
CA VAL A 93 -8.29 -8.23 1.29
C VAL A 93 -7.08 -8.01 0.37
N ASP A 94 -7.29 -8.05 -0.95
CA ASP A 94 -6.23 -7.82 -1.93
C ASP A 94 -5.61 -6.42 -1.81
N LEU A 95 -6.44 -5.37 -1.74
CA LEU A 95 -5.99 -3.98 -1.59
C LEU A 95 -5.27 -3.76 -0.26
N GLY A 96 -5.81 -4.26 0.85
CA GLY A 96 -5.21 -4.14 2.18
C GLY A 96 -3.85 -4.83 2.28
N CYS A 97 -3.74 -6.05 1.73
CA CYS A 97 -2.46 -6.76 1.62
C CYS A 97 -1.45 -5.97 0.78
N ALA A 98 -1.88 -5.46 -0.38
CA ALA A 98 -1.01 -4.69 -1.26
C ALA A 98 -0.48 -3.42 -0.57
N ILE A 99 -1.35 -2.66 0.10
CA ILE A 99 -0.98 -1.47 0.89
C ILE A 99 0.02 -1.85 1.99
N GLY A 100 -0.27 -2.89 2.78
CA GLY A 100 0.59 -3.30 3.89
C GLY A 100 1.99 -3.73 3.46
N PHE A 101 2.09 -4.54 2.40
CA PHE A 101 3.37 -4.99 1.86
C PHE A 101 4.21 -3.84 1.28
N GLU A 102 3.58 -2.94 0.52
CA GLU A 102 4.27 -1.80 -0.06
C GLU A 102 4.72 -0.79 1.01
N LEU A 103 3.88 -0.54 2.01
CA LEU A 103 4.21 0.31 3.15
C LEU A 103 5.45 -0.19 3.90
N GLY A 104 5.43 -1.47 4.29
CA GLY A 104 6.55 -2.10 4.99
C GLY A 104 7.85 -2.02 4.19
N ARG A 105 7.79 -2.30 2.88
CA ARG A 105 8.96 -2.17 2.00
C ARG A 105 9.48 -0.75 1.93
N GLN A 106 8.63 0.22 1.61
CA GLN A 106 9.07 1.61 1.43
C GLN A 106 9.69 2.14 2.73
N HIS A 107 9.09 1.84 3.89
CA HIS A 107 9.64 2.24 5.18
C HIS A 107 11.00 1.61 5.44
N PHE A 108 11.15 0.31 5.18
CA PHE A 108 12.44 -0.36 5.32
C PHE A 108 13.50 0.23 4.39
N LEU A 109 13.18 0.46 3.11
CA LEU A 109 14.13 1.02 2.14
C LEU A 109 14.54 2.46 2.44
N ARG A 110 13.62 3.28 2.96
CA ARG A 110 13.92 4.65 3.41
C ARG A 110 14.98 4.67 4.51
N THR A 111 15.06 3.65 5.38
CA THR A 111 16.13 3.54 6.39
C THR A 111 17.53 3.47 5.78
N PHE A 112 17.63 3.02 4.52
CA PHE A 112 18.89 2.97 3.78
C PHE A 112 19.16 4.24 2.96
N GLY A 113 18.24 5.22 2.93
CA GLY A 113 18.31 6.39 2.07
C GLY A 113 18.03 6.11 0.61
N VAL A 114 17.39 4.97 0.31
CA VAL A 114 16.84 4.69 -1.00
C VAL A 114 15.49 5.39 -1.05
N ALA A 115 15.37 6.41 -1.90
CA ALA A 115 14.07 7.00 -2.19
C ALA A 115 13.18 5.95 -2.89
N PRO A 116 11.86 5.93 -2.63
CA PRO A 116 10.93 5.06 -3.32
C PRO A 116 10.98 5.22 -4.85
#